data_AF-A0A1A0IHK5-F1
#
_entry.id   AF-A0A1A0IHK5-F1
#
_cell.length_a   1.000
_cell.length_b   1.000
_cell.length_c   1.000
_cell.angle_alpha   90.00
_cell.angle_beta   90.00
_cell.angle_gamma   90.00
#
_symmetry.space_group_name_H-M   'P 1'
#
loop_
_entity.id
_entity.type
_entity.pdbx_description
1 polymer ?
#
loop_
_entity_poly.entity_id
_entity_poly.type
_entity_poly.pdbx_seq_one_letter_code
_entity_poly.pdbx_strand_id
1 'polypeptide(L)'
;MSHTAEQLQTLVVACEQFRGATAPDGYPDGLALCVIDSVQSTGVTYSSVENVIARYRAYRRDQGGDPNRDGVRDLLATFDELEGPQGWAATIGNNNRTSTRGRAVLKSEAIRDAAQVLDTAGIVDTAGFRKVAMDEVQLAQIRVGWCAIVGQRSGITWHYVQMLAGIPGVKPDRMICRFVADSLKVARRSVTPPFASDILTAAANQMGISPTDLDHAVWQFQRSRN
;
A
#
# COMPACT_ATOMS: atom_id res chain seq x y z
N MET A 1 12.70 -17.54 1.78
CA MET A 1 14.14 -17.72 1.46
C MET A 1 14.83 -16.55 2.10
N SER A 2 15.80 -16.80 2.96
CA SER A 2 16.62 -15.76 3.57
C SER A 2 17.70 -15.35 2.57
N HIS A 3 18.04 -14.06 2.50
CA HIS A 3 19.14 -13.58 1.68
C HIS A 3 20.51 -14.01 2.24
N THR A 4 21.52 -14.15 1.39
CA THR A 4 22.91 -14.32 1.85
C THR A 4 23.54 -12.96 2.21
N ALA A 5 24.65 -12.97 2.94
CA ALA A 5 25.41 -11.75 3.24
C ALA A 5 25.95 -11.08 1.97
N GLU A 6 26.36 -11.87 0.98
CA GLU A 6 26.85 -11.35 -0.32
C GLU A 6 25.72 -10.68 -1.13
N GLN A 7 24.52 -11.28 -1.14
CA GLN A 7 23.36 -10.68 -1.79
C GLN A 7 22.98 -9.35 -1.12
N LEU A 8 22.98 -9.32 0.22
CA LEU A 8 22.71 -8.09 0.96
C LEU A 8 23.74 -7.00 0.64
N GLN A 9 25.03 -7.33 0.68
CA GLN A 9 26.08 -6.36 0.37
C GLN A 9 26.00 -5.84 -1.06
N THR A 10 25.68 -6.71 -2.03
CA THR A 10 25.45 -6.31 -3.43
C THR A 10 24.29 -5.31 -3.53
N LEU A 11 23.19 -5.56 -2.82
CA LEU A 11 22.04 -4.66 -2.84
C LEU A 11 22.34 -3.34 -2.14
N VAL A 12 23.05 -3.35 -1.02
CA VAL A 12 23.48 -2.13 -0.32
C VAL A 12 24.31 -1.24 -1.24
N VAL A 13 25.30 -1.81 -1.94
CA VAL A 13 26.12 -1.06 -2.92
C VAL A 13 25.24 -0.47 -4.03
N ALA A 14 24.27 -1.23 -4.54
CA ALA A 14 23.35 -0.74 -5.57
C ALA A 14 22.44 0.40 -5.05
N CYS A 15 22.10 0.37 -3.75
CA CYS A 15 21.21 1.32 -3.10
C CYS A 15 21.92 2.60 -2.61
N GLU A 16 23.26 2.65 -2.52
CA GLU A 16 23.99 3.84 -2.04
C GLU A 16 23.63 5.12 -2.79
N GLN A 17 23.28 5.01 -4.08
CA GLN A 17 22.81 6.14 -4.89
C GLN A 17 21.51 6.80 -4.39
N PHE A 18 20.77 6.13 -3.49
CA PHE A 18 19.50 6.60 -2.92
C PHE A 18 19.64 7.18 -1.51
N ARG A 19 20.88 7.32 -1.00
CA ARG A 19 21.11 7.91 0.32
C ARG A 19 20.58 9.35 0.36
N GLY A 20 19.80 9.65 1.41
CA GLY A 20 19.15 10.96 1.58
C GLY A 20 17.86 11.15 0.78
N ALA A 21 17.37 10.13 0.08
CA ALA A 21 16.02 10.16 -0.48
C ALA A 21 14.97 10.22 0.64
N THR A 22 13.81 10.81 0.31
CA THR A 22 12.69 10.92 1.23
C THR A 22 11.41 10.54 0.48
N ALA A 23 10.63 9.63 1.06
CA ALA A 23 9.32 9.29 0.57
C ALA A 23 8.30 10.39 0.95
N PRO A 24 7.22 10.55 0.18
CA PRO A 24 6.06 11.32 0.63
C PRO A 24 5.50 10.78 1.94
N ASP A 25 5.00 11.66 2.81
CA ASP A 25 4.49 11.31 4.15
C ASP A 25 3.26 10.40 4.17
N GLY A 26 2.60 10.20 3.03
CA GLY A 26 1.33 9.47 2.94
C GLY A 26 0.17 10.26 3.56
N TYR A 27 -0.62 9.60 4.40
CA TYR A 27 -1.78 10.20 5.08
C TYR A 27 -1.69 9.92 6.59
N PRO A 28 -0.80 10.60 7.32
CA PRO A 28 -0.47 10.24 8.70
C PRO A 28 -1.66 10.31 9.67
N ASP A 29 -2.71 11.07 9.35
CA ASP A 29 -3.91 11.20 10.18
C ASP A 29 -5.18 10.64 9.51
N GLY A 30 -5.12 10.20 8.25
CA GLY A 30 -6.30 9.89 7.44
C GLY A 30 -6.33 8.43 7.01
N LEU A 31 -6.79 7.54 7.88
CA LEU A 31 -6.80 6.09 7.59
C LEU A 31 -7.73 5.74 6.42
N ALA A 32 -8.82 6.49 6.23
CA ALA A 32 -9.68 6.36 5.05
C ALA A 32 -8.89 6.54 3.74
N LEU A 33 -8.05 7.57 3.68
CA LEU A 33 -7.22 7.86 2.51
C LEU A 33 -6.16 6.78 2.29
N CYS A 34 -5.55 6.25 3.37
CA CYS A 34 -4.62 5.12 3.27
C CYS A 34 -5.28 3.90 2.61
N VAL A 35 -6.50 3.54 3.03
CA VAL A 35 -7.23 2.40 2.46
C VAL A 35 -7.56 2.66 0.99
N ILE A 36 -8.13 3.82 0.66
CA ILE A 36 -8.51 4.17 -0.72
C ILE A 36 -7.28 4.13 -1.65
N ASP A 37 -6.22 4.85 -1.30
CA ASP A 37 -5.02 4.94 -2.13
C ASP A 37 -4.37 3.57 -2.29
N SER A 38 -4.23 2.82 -1.20
CA SER A 38 -3.55 1.52 -1.24
C SER A 38 -4.19 0.55 -2.24
N VAL A 39 -5.52 0.43 -2.22
CA VAL A 39 -6.28 -0.45 -3.13
C VAL A 39 -6.30 0.12 -4.55
N GLN A 40 -6.41 1.44 -4.70
CA GLN A 40 -6.40 2.09 -6.00
C GLN A 40 -5.04 1.99 -6.71
N SER A 41 -3.93 1.95 -5.99
CA SER A 41 -2.56 1.99 -6.52
C SER A 41 -2.05 0.69 -7.15
N THR A 42 -2.94 -0.19 -7.63
CA THR A 42 -2.59 -1.43 -8.34
C THR A 42 -3.06 -1.41 -9.81
N GLY A 43 -2.15 -1.59 -10.76
CA GLY A 43 -2.51 -1.80 -12.17
C GLY A 43 -3.18 -0.62 -12.89
N VAL A 44 -3.01 0.61 -12.40
CA VAL A 44 -3.60 1.83 -12.97
C VAL A 44 -2.57 2.97 -13.03
N THR A 45 -2.91 4.05 -13.73
CA THR A 45 -2.10 5.28 -13.72
C THR A 45 -2.30 6.03 -12.40
N TYR A 46 -1.24 6.72 -11.95
CA TYR A 46 -1.29 7.50 -10.71
C TYR A 46 -2.37 8.59 -10.75
N SER A 47 -2.55 9.25 -11.89
CA SER A 47 -3.62 10.25 -12.09
C SER A 47 -5.03 9.72 -11.82
N SER A 48 -5.28 8.43 -12.08
CA SER A 48 -6.57 7.81 -11.76
C SER A 48 -6.80 7.71 -10.25
N VAL A 49 -5.73 7.50 -9.48
CA VAL A 49 -5.76 7.44 -8.01
C VAL A 49 -5.98 8.83 -7.43
N GLU A 50 -5.21 9.83 -7.88
CA GLU A 50 -5.33 11.23 -7.45
C GLU A 50 -6.76 11.75 -7.63
N ASN A 51 -7.41 11.42 -8.75
CA ASN A 51 -8.79 11.82 -9.03
C ASN A 51 -9.82 11.18 -8.08
N VAL A 52 -9.58 9.96 -7.59
CA VAL A 52 -10.45 9.31 -6.59
C VAL A 52 -10.24 9.95 -5.21
N ILE A 53 -8.98 10.20 -4.82
CA ILE A 53 -8.64 10.87 -3.57
C ILE A 53 -9.22 12.29 -3.53
N ALA A 54 -9.09 13.05 -4.62
CA ALA A 54 -9.65 14.38 -4.74
C ALA A 54 -11.18 14.39 -4.59
N ARG A 55 -11.88 13.43 -5.21
CA ARG A 55 -13.34 13.31 -5.08
C ARG A 55 -13.79 12.86 -3.70
N TYR A 56 -13.09 11.94 -3.05
CA TYR A 56 -13.39 11.56 -1.67
C TYR A 56 -13.25 12.77 -0.75
N ARG A 57 -12.16 13.53 -0.91
CA ARG A 57 -11.94 14.76 -0.14
C ARG A 57 -13.04 15.80 -0.39
N ALA A 58 -13.46 16.01 -1.62
CA ALA A 58 -14.54 16.93 -1.96
C ALA A 58 -15.87 16.48 -1.32
N TYR A 59 -16.24 15.22 -1.52
CA TYR A 59 -17.46 14.63 -0.98
C TYR A 59 -17.56 14.81 0.54
N ARG A 60 -16.47 14.53 1.27
CA ARG A 60 -16.45 14.68 2.73
C ARG A 60 -16.50 16.13 3.20
N ARG A 61 -15.86 17.06 2.48
CA ARG A 61 -15.92 18.49 2.80
C ARG A 61 -17.32 19.07 2.56
N ASP A 62 -18.01 18.63 1.51
CA ASP A 62 -19.38 19.06 1.23
C ASP A 62 -20.36 18.64 2.34
N GLN A 63 -20.01 17.58 3.08
CA GLN A 63 -20.74 17.12 4.28
C GLN A 63 -20.26 17.76 5.59
N GLY A 64 -19.29 18.66 5.54
CA GLY A 64 -18.69 19.30 6.72
C GLY A 64 -17.68 18.43 7.48
N GLY A 65 -17.23 17.31 6.91
CA GLY A 65 -16.18 16.44 7.48
C GLY A 65 -14.75 16.88 7.14
N ASP A 66 -13.76 16.30 7.84
CA ASP A 66 -12.34 16.48 7.52
C ASP A 66 -11.75 15.18 6.91
N PRO A 67 -11.64 15.08 5.58
CA PRO A 67 -11.13 13.89 4.92
C PRO A 67 -9.68 13.54 5.24
N ASN A 68 -8.89 14.47 5.81
CA ASN A 68 -7.52 14.16 6.23
C ASN A 68 -7.46 13.48 7.60
N ARG A 69 -8.58 13.43 8.31
CA ARG A 69 -8.72 12.82 9.64
C ARG A 69 -9.73 11.68 9.68
N ASP A 70 -10.47 11.49 8.58
CA ASP A 70 -11.45 10.41 8.43
C ASP A 70 -10.80 9.04 8.67
N GLY A 71 -11.44 8.27 9.55
CA GLY A 71 -11.09 6.89 9.88
C GLY A 71 -11.85 5.88 9.01
N VAL A 72 -11.73 4.60 9.37
CA VAL A 72 -12.42 3.53 8.61
C VAL A 72 -13.94 3.63 8.70
N ARG A 73 -14.47 4.13 9.82
CA ARG A 73 -15.92 4.29 10.01
C ARG A 73 -16.49 5.43 9.15
N ASP A 74 -15.77 6.53 9.03
CA ASP A 74 -16.13 7.62 8.12
C ASP A 74 -16.13 7.13 6.67
N LEU A 75 -15.12 6.33 6.29
CA LEU A 75 -15.09 5.70 4.97
C LEU A 75 -16.29 4.76 4.76
N LEU A 76 -16.61 3.89 5.72
CA LEU A 76 -17.74 2.98 5.62
C LEU A 76 -19.09 3.72 5.52
N ALA A 77 -19.27 4.81 6.27
CA ALA A 77 -20.45 5.66 6.16
C ALA A 77 -20.66 6.18 4.73
N THR A 78 -19.59 6.56 4.02
CA THR A 78 -19.72 6.98 2.60
C THR A 78 -20.21 5.86 1.67
N PHE A 79 -19.97 4.59 2.00
CA PHE A 79 -20.54 3.48 1.25
C PHE A 79 -22.04 3.30 1.55
N ASP A 80 -22.45 3.47 2.80
CA ASP A 80 -23.85 3.36 3.18
C ASP A 80 -24.69 4.48 2.53
N GLU A 81 -24.17 5.71 2.55
CA GLU A 81 -24.79 6.90 1.93
C GLU A 81 -24.93 6.77 0.40
N LEU A 82 -23.97 6.11 -0.24
CA LEU A 82 -23.91 5.94 -1.70
C LEU A 82 -24.41 4.56 -2.14
N GLU A 83 -25.26 3.92 -1.34
CA GLU A 83 -25.94 2.65 -1.66
C GLU A 83 -24.97 1.53 -2.08
N GLY A 84 -23.78 1.49 -1.45
CA GLY A 84 -22.79 0.45 -1.59
C GLY A 84 -21.70 0.70 -2.65
N PRO A 85 -20.90 -0.33 -2.98
CA PRO A 85 -19.71 -0.19 -3.82
C PRO A 85 -19.97 0.38 -5.22
N GLN A 86 -21.13 0.11 -5.80
CA GLN A 86 -21.49 0.58 -7.13
C GLN A 86 -21.75 2.09 -7.14
N GLY A 87 -22.57 2.61 -6.21
CA GLY A 87 -22.82 4.05 -6.13
C GLY A 87 -21.60 4.82 -5.63
N TRP A 88 -20.79 4.23 -4.75
CA TRP A 88 -19.49 4.79 -4.38
C TRP A 88 -18.55 4.90 -5.59
N ALA A 89 -18.50 3.87 -6.45
CA ALA A 89 -17.71 3.90 -7.68
C ALA A 89 -18.21 4.95 -8.69
N ALA A 90 -19.53 5.15 -8.80
CA ALA A 90 -20.12 6.14 -9.68
C ALA A 90 -19.83 7.59 -9.23
N THR A 91 -19.81 7.83 -7.92
CA THR A 91 -19.68 9.18 -7.34
C THR A 91 -18.22 9.53 -7.05
N ILE A 92 -17.55 8.72 -6.23
CA ILE A 92 -16.21 9.00 -5.70
C ILE A 92 -15.14 8.18 -6.43
N GLY A 93 -15.42 6.91 -6.67
CA GLY A 93 -14.50 5.94 -7.24
C GLY A 93 -14.49 5.94 -8.76
N ASN A 94 -14.20 4.79 -9.34
CA ASN A 94 -14.30 4.58 -10.78
C ASN A 94 -14.61 3.11 -11.03
N ASN A 95 -14.80 2.75 -12.30
CA ASN A 95 -15.09 1.37 -12.69
C ASN A 95 -13.84 0.47 -12.77
N ASN A 96 -12.71 0.88 -12.16
CA ASN A 96 -11.52 0.04 -12.13
C ASN A 96 -11.81 -1.23 -11.35
N ARG A 97 -11.33 -2.36 -11.88
CA ARG A 97 -11.45 -3.67 -11.26
C ARG A 97 -10.13 -4.10 -10.63
N THR A 98 -10.21 -5.06 -9.71
CA THR A 98 -9.02 -5.60 -9.01
C THR A 98 -8.14 -6.46 -9.92
N SER A 99 -8.65 -6.90 -11.08
CA SER A 99 -7.85 -7.48 -12.17
C SER A 99 -8.57 -7.35 -13.51
N THR A 100 -7.90 -7.69 -14.61
CA THR A 100 -8.48 -7.73 -15.96
C THR A 100 -9.30 -9.00 -16.24
N ARG A 101 -9.41 -9.93 -15.28
CA ARG A 101 -10.15 -11.19 -15.45
C ARG A 101 -11.66 -10.93 -15.33
N GLY A 102 -12.47 -11.68 -16.07
CA GLY A 102 -13.93 -11.46 -16.18
C GLY A 102 -14.74 -11.57 -14.88
N ARG A 103 -14.18 -12.10 -13.78
CA ARG A 103 -14.83 -12.17 -12.45
C ARG A 103 -14.25 -11.18 -11.43
N ALA A 104 -13.45 -10.20 -11.87
CA ALA A 104 -12.84 -9.24 -10.96
C ALA A 104 -13.88 -8.27 -10.39
N VAL A 105 -13.87 -8.09 -9.07
CA VAL A 105 -14.71 -7.12 -8.37
C VAL A 105 -14.23 -5.69 -8.65
N LEU A 106 -15.11 -4.72 -8.38
CA LEU A 106 -14.74 -3.31 -8.42
C LEU A 106 -13.70 -3.03 -7.32
N LYS A 107 -12.82 -2.06 -7.55
CA LYS A 107 -11.92 -1.60 -6.49
C LYS A 107 -12.67 -0.94 -5.33
N SER A 108 -13.83 -0.33 -5.58
CA SER A 108 -14.70 0.19 -4.52
C SER A 108 -15.17 -0.90 -3.57
N GLU A 109 -15.46 -2.11 -4.09
CA GLU A 109 -15.82 -3.27 -3.27
C GLU A 109 -14.64 -3.70 -2.39
N ALA A 110 -13.45 -3.81 -2.98
CA ALA A 110 -12.24 -4.13 -2.22
C ALA A 110 -11.86 -3.05 -1.19
N ILE A 111 -12.14 -1.76 -1.46
CA ILE A 111 -11.95 -0.65 -0.51
C ILE A 111 -12.88 -0.81 0.70
N ARG A 112 -14.17 -1.06 0.46
CA ARG A 112 -15.15 -1.30 1.52
C ARG A 112 -14.74 -2.50 2.38
N ASP A 113 -14.41 -3.61 1.75
CA ASP A 113 -14.06 -4.85 2.45
C ASP A 113 -12.76 -4.67 3.27
N ALA A 114 -11.79 -3.91 2.74
CA ALA A 114 -10.56 -3.56 3.45
C ALA A 114 -10.85 -2.70 4.69
N ALA A 115 -11.74 -1.71 4.57
CA ALA A 115 -12.18 -0.91 5.71
C ALA A 115 -12.91 -1.77 6.77
N GLN A 116 -13.74 -2.73 6.35
CA GLN A 116 -14.42 -3.66 7.25
C GLN A 116 -13.46 -4.59 8.00
N VAL A 117 -12.40 -5.07 7.35
CA VAL A 117 -11.34 -5.87 8.01
C VAL A 117 -10.69 -5.07 9.13
N LEU A 118 -10.36 -3.79 8.89
CA LEU A 118 -9.75 -2.93 9.89
C LEU A 118 -10.74 -2.58 11.03
N ASP A 119 -11.99 -2.24 10.71
CA ASP A 119 -13.00 -1.92 11.73
C ASP A 119 -13.32 -3.14 12.62
N THR A 120 -13.42 -4.34 12.04
CA THR A 120 -13.61 -5.60 12.77
C THR A 120 -12.43 -5.88 13.72
N ALA A 121 -11.22 -5.48 13.33
CA ALA A 121 -10.03 -5.58 14.17
C ALA A 121 -9.93 -4.45 15.22
N GLY A 122 -10.90 -3.53 15.28
CA GLY A 122 -10.91 -2.38 16.19
C GLY A 122 -9.96 -1.25 15.79
N ILE A 123 -9.45 -1.24 14.56
CA ILE A 123 -8.55 -0.21 14.05
C ILE A 123 -9.39 0.90 13.42
N VAL A 124 -9.61 1.97 14.18
CA VAL A 124 -10.47 3.09 13.74
C VAL A 124 -9.70 4.19 12.99
N ASP A 125 -8.44 4.42 13.37
CA ASP A 125 -7.58 5.50 12.85
C ASP A 125 -6.11 5.05 12.68
N THR A 126 -5.27 5.93 12.13
CA THR A 126 -3.86 5.63 11.86
C THR A 126 -3.05 5.42 13.15
N ALA A 127 -3.41 6.09 14.25
CA ALA A 127 -2.76 5.92 15.54
C ALA A 127 -2.99 4.50 16.10
N GLY A 128 -4.24 4.04 16.07
CA GLY A 128 -4.60 2.66 16.39
C GLY A 128 -3.90 1.67 15.48
N PHE A 129 -3.79 1.97 14.18
CA PHE A 129 -3.10 1.07 13.25
C PHE A 129 -1.60 0.95 13.57
N ARG A 130 -0.90 2.07 13.83
CA ARG A 130 0.51 2.07 14.25
C ARG A 130 0.72 1.32 15.55
N LYS A 131 -0.21 1.44 16.51
CA LYS A 131 -0.15 0.70 17.77
C LYS A 131 -0.24 -0.80 17.54
N VAL A 132 -1.20 -1.25 16.72
CA VAL A 132 -1.34 -2.67 16.36
C VAL A 132 -0.13 -3.18 15.59
N ALA A 133 0.52 -2.34 14.79
CA ALA A 133 1.73 -2.73 14.07
C ALA A 133 2.93 -3.08 14.97
N MET A 134 2.89 -2.72 16.26
CA MET A 134 3.87 -3.15 17.25
C MET A 134 3.63 -4.58 17.78
N ASP A 135 2.46 -5.16 17.49
CA ASP A 135 2.12 -6.55 17.80
C ASP A 135 2.11 -7.37 16.50
N GLU A 136 3.23 -8.06 16.22
CA GLU A 136 3.40 -8.84 15.00
C GLU A 136 2.35 -9.95 14.84
N VAL A 137 1.87 -10.53 15.94
CA VAL A 137 0.87 -11.61 15.91
C VAL A 137 -0.48 -11.04 15.51
N GLN A 138 -0.90 -9.94 16.13
CA GLN A 138 -2.14 -9.26 15.79
C GLN A 138 -2.09 -8.73 14.35
N LEU A 139 -0.98 -8.11 13.95
CA LEU A 139 -0.78 -7.59 12.60
C LEU A 139 -0.85 -8.70 11.54
N ALA A 140 -0.27 -9.87 11.82
CA ALA A 140 -0.33 -11.04 10.94
C ALA A 140 -1.76 -11.59 10.79
N GLN A 141 -2.56 -11.59 11.86
CA GLN A 141 -3.96 -12.00 11.80
C GLN A 141 -4.80 -11.07 10.92
N ILE A 142 -4.61 -9.76 11.04
CA ILE A 142 -5.33 -8.78 10.21
C ILE A 142 -4.93 -8.92 8.74
N ARG A 143 -3.64 -9.16 8.48
CA ARG A 143 -3.14 -9.44 7.13
C ARG A 143 -3.85 -10.62 6.48
N VAL A 144 -4.18 -11.67 7.24
CA VAL A 144 -4.94 -12.83 6.71
C VAL A 144 -6.30 -12.37 6.21
N GLY A 145 -7.04 -11.56 6.99
CA GLY A 145 -8.31 -10.98 6.57
C GLY A 145 -8.17 -10.09 5.34
N TRP A 146 -7.18 -9.19 5.32
CA TRP A 146 -6.94 -8.32 4.17
C TRP A 146 -6.61 -9.12 2.89
N CYS A 147 -5.76 -10.14 3.00
CA CYS A 147 -5.38 -10.98 1.86
C CYS A 147 -6.51 -11.92 1.39
N ALA A 148 -7.54 -12.13 2.20
CA ALA A 148 -8.71 -12.91 1.81
C ALA A 148 -9.66 -12.13 0.88
N ILE A 149 -9.56 -10.79 0.84
CA ILE A 149 -10.36 -9.93 -0.04
C ILE A 149 -10.05 -10.24 -1.51
N VAL A 150 -11.10 -10.31 -2.34
CA VAL A 150 -10.97 -10.61 -3.77
C VAL A 150 -10.04 -9.60 -4.46
N GLY A 151 -8.95 -10.11 -5.02
CA GLY A 151 -7.93 -9.30 -5.71
C GLY A 151 -6.83 -8.73 -4.81
N GLN A 152 -6.88 -8.96 -3.49
CA GLN A 152 -5.88 -8.47 -2.53
C GLN A 152 -4.92 -9.57 -2.03
N ARG A 153 -5.05 -10.81 -2.55
CA ARG A 153 -4.29 -12.00 -2.14
C ARG A 153 -2.76 -11.83 -2.14
N SER A 154 -2.21 -10.95 -2.97
CA SER A 154 -0.76 -10.73 -3.01
C SER A 154 -0.21 -10.02 -1.77
N GLY A 155 -1.07 -9.32 -1.02
CA GLY A 155 -0.66 -8.49 0.12
C GLY A 155 0.06 -7.19 -0.25
N ILE A 156 0.20 -6.86 -1.54
CA ILE A 156 0.88 -5.62 -1.96
C ILE A 156 0.19 -4.37 -1.39
N THR A 157 -1.14 -4.37 -1.40
CA THR A 157 -1.94 -3.25 -0.86
C THR A 157 -1.91 -3.22 0.66
N TRP A 158 -1.74 -4.37 1.32
CA TRP A 158 -1.51 -4.47 2.76
C TRP A 158 -0.18 -3.83 3.18
N HIS A 159 0.90 -4.09 2.44
CA HIS A 159 2.17 -3.39 2.69
C HIS A 159 2.03 -1.88 2.47
N TYR A 160 1.31 -1.49 1.42
CA TYR A 160 1.21 -0.07 1.08
C TYR A 160 0.31 0.73 2.03
N VAL A 161 -0.80 0.17 2.53
CA VAL A 161 -1.65 0.86 3.52
C VAL A 161 -0.89 1.16 4.81
N GLN A 162 0.01 0.26 5.23
CA GLN A 162 0.89 0.46 6.38
C GLN A 162 1.84 1.63 6.14
N MET A 163 2.53 1.66 4.99
CA MET A 163 3.44 2.74 4.62
C MET A 163 2.72 4.10 4.57
N LEU A 164 1.52 4.15 3.97
CA LEU A 164 0.69 5.36 3.91
C LEU A 164 0.24 5.84 5.29
N ALA A 165 0.03 4.90 6.23
CA ALA A 165 -0.25 5.19 7.63
C ALA A 165 1.01 5.53 8.44
N GLY A 166 2.20 5.60 7.83
CA GLY A 166 3.46 5.93 8.51
C GLY A 166 4.09 4.77 9.27
N ILE A 167 3.71 3.52 8.97
CA ILE A 167 4.42 2.32 9.45
C ILE A 167 5.52 2.01 8.41
N PRO A 168 6.81 2.11 8.77
CA PRO A 168 7.89 1.90 7.81
C PRO A 168 7.85 0.50 7.17
N GLY A 169 8.12 0.43 5.87
CA GLY A 169 8.13 -0.85 5.18
C GLY A 169 8.44 -0.74 3.69
N VAL A 170 8.42 -1.89 3.03
CA VAL A 170 8.63 -2.03 1.58
C VAL A 170 7.33 -2.54 0.97
N LYS A 171 6.93 -1.99 -0.18
CA LYS A 171 5.83 -2.47 -1.01
C LYS A 171 6.43 -3.31 -2.13
N PRO A 172 6.50 -4.65 -2.00
CA PRO A 172 7.25 -5.50 -2.93
C PRO A 172 6.47 -5.74 -4.24
N ASP A 173 6.30 -4.69 -5.03
CA ASP A 173 5.64 -4.73 -6.33
C ASP A 173 6.60 -5.21 -7.44
N ARG A 174 6.14 -5.16 -8.70
CA ARG A 174 6.94 -5.58 -9.85
C ARG A 174 8.20 -4.74 -10.05
N MET A 175 8.20 -3.47 -9.64
CA MET A 175 9.35 -2.57 -9.79
C MET A 175 10.40 -2.90 -8.74
N ILE A 176 9.98 -3.09 -7.48
CA ILE A 176 10.88 -3.51 -6.41
C ILE A 176 11.49 -4.89 -6.72
N CYS A 177 10.67 -5.88 -7.08
CA CYS A 177 11.17 -7.21 -7.44
C CYS A 177 12.13 -7.16 -8.64
N ARG A 178 11.86 -6.29 -9.63
CA ARG A 178 12.75 -6.09 -10.77
C ARG A 178 14.08 -5.49 -10.33
N PHE A 179 14.07 -4.46 -9.50
CA PHE A 179 15.29 -3.83 -9.01
C PHE A 179 16.18 -4.83 -8.27
N VAL A 180 15.60 -5.61 -7.37
CA VAL A 180 16.33 -6.66 -6.65
C VAL A 180 16.91 -7.69 -7.63
N ALA A 181 16.12 -8.18 -8.58
CA ALA A 181 16.59 -9.17 -9.55
C ALA A 181 17.75 -8.64 -10.42
N ASP A 182 17.58 -7.43 -10.95
CA ASP A 182 18.56 -6.78 -11.83
C ASP A 182 19.86 -6.47 -11.04
N SER A 183 19.76 -6.06 -9.77
CA SER A 183 20.90 -5.77 -8.90
C SER A 183 21.69 -7.04 -8.53
N LEU A 184 20.98 -8.12 -8.23
CA LEU A 184 21.59 -9.42 -7.90
C LEU A 184 21.99 -10.22 -9.14
N LYS A 185 21.71 -9.72 -10.35
CA LYS A 185 21.96 -10.40 -11.64
C LYS A 185 21.33 -11.80 -11.71
N VAL A 186 20.13 -11.94 -11.14
CA VAL A 186 19.34 -13.18 -11.17
C VAL A 186 18.12 -13.05 -12.07
N ALA A 187 17.51 -14.17 -12.44
CA ALA A 187 16.31 -14.15 -13.25
C ALA A 187 15.16 -13.47 -12.48
N ARG A 188 14.45 -12.52 -13.08
CA ARG A 188 13.31 -11.81 -12.43
C ARG A 188 12.26 -12.74 -11.81
N ARG A 189 12.04 -13.91 -12.40
CA ARG A 189 11.12 -14.94 -11.90
C ARG A 189 11.58 -15.62 -10.60
N SER A 190 12.85 -15.53 -10.22
CA SER A 190 13.37 -16.12 -8.97
C SER A 190 13.26 -15.19 -7.78
N VAL A 191 12.99 -13.90 -8.00
CA VAL A 191 12.75 -12.92 -6.93
C VAL A 191 11.28 -12.92 -6.58
N THR A 192 10.96 -13.38 -5.37
CA THR A 192 9.60 -13.37 -4.83
C THR A 192 9.33 -12.07 -4.07
N PRO A 193 8.08 -11.60 -3.97
CA PRO A 193 7.76 -10.41 -3.17
C PRO A 193 8.23 -10.50 -1.70
N PRO A 194 8.07 -11.63 -0.98
CA PRO A 194 8.61 -11.74 0.38
C PRO A 194 10.13 -11.59 0.42
N PHE A 195 10.87 -12.19 -0.51
CA PHE A 195 12.32 -12.06 -0.59
C PHE A 195 12.74 -10.61 -0.88
N ALA A 196 12.07 -9.95 -1.83
CA ALA A 196 12.37 -8.56 -2.19
C ALA A 196 12.10 -7.59 -1.02
N SER A 197 11.00 -7.79 -0.29
CA SER A 197 10.68 -7.02 0.92
C SER A 197 11.74 -7.22 2.00
N ASP A 198 12.13 -8.47 2.25
CA ASP A 198 13.12 -8.85 3.27
C ASP A 198 14.49 -8.22 3.01
N ILE A 199 15.07 -8.49 1.83
CA ILE A 199 16.41 -8.01 1.49
C ILE A 199 16.49 -6.48 1.36
N LEU A 200 15.45 -5.81 0.86
CA LEU A 200 15.46 -4.35 0.74
C LEU A 200 15.30 -3.68 2.11
N THR A 201 14.50 -4.28 3.02
CA THR A 201 14.42 -3.82 4.42
C THR A 201 15.76 -3.99 5.11
N ALA A 202 16.42 -5.14 4.94
CA ALA A 202 17.75 -5.38 5.49
C ALA A 202 18.80 -4.39 4.94
N ALA A 203 18.74 -4.06 3.65
CA ALA A 203 19.62 -3.06 3.05
C ALA A 203 19.38 -1.66 3.62
N ALA A 204 18.13 -1.22 3.76
CA ALA A 204 17.77 0.05 4.38
C ALA A 204 18.32 0.15 5.82
N ASN A 205 18.14 -0.91 6.61
CA ASN A 205 18.65 -1.00 7.98
C ASN A 205 20.18 -0.89 8.03
N GLN A 206 20.90 -1.60 7.15
CA GLN A 206 22.37 -1.53 7.07
C GLN A 206 22.85 -0.13 6.64
N MET A 207 22.10 0.55 5.77
CA MET A 207 22.40 1.90 5.32
C MET A 207 22.02 2.98 6.33
N GLY A 208 21.24 2.65 7.36
CA GLY A 208 20.73 3.60 8.36
C GLY A 208 19.65 4.53 7.82
N ILE A 209 18.84 4.08 6.85
CA ILE A 209 17.73 4.86 6.27
C ILE A 209 16.40 4.13 6.44
N SER A 210 15.28 4.86 6.29
CA SER A 210 13.95 4.24 6.34
C SER A 210 13.76 3.25 5.18
N PRO A 211 13.21 2.05 5.42
CA PRO A 211 12.78 1.15 4.36
C PRO A 211 11.79 1.79 3.37
N THR A 212 10.94 2.69 3.86
CA THR A 212 9.96 3.41 3.02
C THR A 212 10.64 4.42 2.09
N ASP A 213 11.67 5.13 2.58
CA ASP A 213 12.45 6.06 1.75
C ASP A 213 13.19 5.31 0.65
N LEU A 214 13.79 4.17 0.99
CA LEU A 214 14.49 3.32 0.04
C LEU A 214 13.54 2.71 -1.00
N ASP A 215 12.39 2.17 -0.58
CA ASP A 215 11.35 1.65 -1.47
C ASP A 215 10.92 2.70 -2.50
N HIS A 216 10.59 3.90 -2.03
CA HIS A 216 10.16 4.99 -2.89
C HIS A 216 11.24 5.40 -3.88
N ALA A 217 12.50 5.52 -3.44
CA ALA A 217 13.62 5.87 -4.32
C ALA A 217 13.86 4.81 -5.41
N VAL A 218 13.85 3.53 -5.02
CA VAL A 218 13.96 2.40 -5.95
C VAL A 218 12.81 2.39 -6.96
N TRP A 219 11.58 2.65 -6.49
CA TRP A 219 10.41 2.72 -7.33
C TRP A 219 10.51 3.86 -8.36
N GLN A 220 10.92 5.07 -7.94
CA GLN A 220 11.13 6.20 -8.86
C GLN A 220 12.20 5.89 -9.91
N PHE A 221 13.31 5.31 -9.47
CA PHE A 221 14.38 4.87 -10.35
C PHE A 221 13.88 3.87 -11.40
N GLN A 222 13.17 2.83 -10.99
CA GLN A 222 12.63 1.82 -11.90
C GLN A 222 11.53 2.37 -12.83
N ARG A 223 10.71 3.30 -12.34
CA ARG A 223 9.68 3.95 -13.15
C ARG A 223 10.30 4.75 -14.31
N SER A 224 11.40 5.45 -14.08
CA SER A 224 12.09 6.25 -15.11
C SER A 224 12.76 5.41 -16.21
N ARG A 225 12.95 4.10 -15.98
CA ARG A 225 13.62 3.16 -16.87
C ARG A 225 12.67 2.16 -17.53
N ASN A 226 11.36 2.33 -17.33
CA ASN A 226 10.31 1.56 -17.97
C ASN A 226 9.86 2.18 -19.29
#